data_AF-A0A7N9C7S6-F1
#
_entry.id   AF-A0A7N9C7S6-F1
#
_cell.length_a   1.000
_cell.length_b   1.000
_cell.length_c   1.000
_cell.angle_alpha   90.00
_cell.angle_beta   90.00
_cell.angle_gamma   90.00
#
_symmetry.space_group_name_H-M   'P 1'
#
loop_
_entity.id
_entity.type
_entity.pdbx_description
1 polymer ?
#
loop_
_entity_poly.entity_id
_entity_poly.type
_entity_poly.pdbx_seq_one_letter_code
_entity_poly.pdbx_strand_id
1 'polypeptide(L)'
;MASCLLCGGSSVTQLLARDMDNDPLVFGVSGEEASRFFAVEPDTGVVWLRQPLDRETKSEFTVEFSVSDHQGVITRKVNIQVGDVNDNAPTFHNQPYSVRIPENTPVGTPIFIVNATDPDLGAGGSVLYSFQPPSQFFAIDSARGIVTVIRELDYETTQAYQLTVNATDQDKTRPLSTLANLAIIITDVQDMDPIFINLPYSTNIYEHSPPGTTVRIITAIDQDKGRPRGIGYTIVSGNTNSIFALDYISGALTLNGLLDRENPLYSHGFILTVKGTELNDDRTPSDATVTTTFNILVIDINDNAPEFNSSEYSVAITELAQVGFALPLFIQVVDKDEVSPWTHGPCRPTTHLGPPPIRTTPLPGLSRSSAIK
;
A
#
# COMPACT_ATOMS: atom_id res chain seq x y z
N MET A 1 -22.14 -25.75 28.23
CA MET A 1 -23.17 -26.39 29.09
C MET A 1 -24.29 -26.81 28.17
N ALA A 2 -24.30 -28.09 27.75
CA ALA A 2 -25.30 -28.64 26.85
C ALA A 2 -26.64 -28.80 27.60
N SER A 3 -27.75 -28.42 26.96
CA SER A 3 -29.08 -28.49 27.54
C SER A 3 -29.81 -29.68 26.91
N CYS A 4 -29.75 -30.82 27.61
CA CYS A 4 -30.44 -32.05 27.24
C CYS A 4 -31.98 -31.85 27.28
N LEU A 5 -32.68 -32.42 26.30
CA LEU A 5 -34.14 -32.33 26.12
C LEU A 5 -34.95 -33.42 26.85
N LEU A 6 -34.29 -34.28 27.64
CA LEU A 6 -34.94 -35.22 28.54
C LEU A 6 -34.38 -35.04 29.97
N CYS A 7 -34.96 -34.10 30.70
CA CYS A 7 -34.70 -33.94 32.13
C CYS A 7 -35.09 -35.22 32.88
N GLY A 8 -34.30 -35.59 33.90
CA GLY A 8 -34.65 -36.69 34.80
C GLY A 8 -36.07 -36.52 35.35
N GLY A 9 -36.91 -37.54 35.19
CA GLY A 9 -38.34 -37.48 35.52
C GLY A 9 -39.30 -37.39 34.31
N SER A 10 -38.82 -37.51 33.08
CA SER A 10 -39.68 -37.72 31.90
C SER A 10 -40.05 -39.21 31.77
N SER A 11 -41.33 -39.52 31.49
CA SER A 11 -41.77 -40.88 31.19
C SER A 11 -41.42 -41.23 29.75
N VAL A 12 -40.74 -42.36 29.55
CA VAL A 12 -40.26 -42.84 28.26
C VAL A 12 -41.34 -43.67 27.57
N THR A 13 -41.95 -44.58 28.31
CA THR A 13 -42.99 -45.50 27.84
C THR A 13 -43.66 -46.18 29.04
N GLN A 14 -44.61 -47.07 28.78
CA GLN A 14 -45.24 -47.92 29.79
C GLN A 14 -45.14 -49.38 29.37
N LEU A 15 -44.60 -50.22 30.24
CA LEU A 15 -44.60 -51.67 30.08
C LEU A 15 -46.01 -52.20 30.31
N LEU A 16 -46.48 -53.05 29.41
CA LEU A 16 -47.79 -53.68 29.51
C LEU A 16 -47.62 -55.20 29.48
N ALA A 17 -48.22 -55.85 30.47
CA ALA A 17 -48.29 -57.30 30.57
C ALA A 17 -49.68 -57.69 31.06
N ARG A 18 -50.12 -58.89 30.71
CA ARG A 18 -51.42 -59.43 31.13
C ARG A 18 -51.19 -60.79 31.77
N ASP A 19 -51.68 -60.93 32.98
CA ASP A 19 -51.79 -62.22 33.64
C ASP A 19 -53.18 -62.84 33.40
N MET A 20 -53.24 -64.17 33.23
CA MET A 20 -54.49 -64.87 32.92
C MET A 20 -55.30 -65.20 34.17
N ASP A 21 -54.64 -65.32 35.32
CA ASP A 21 -55.25 -65.54 36.63
C ASP A 21 -55.57 -64.21 37.34
N ASN A 22 -55.16 -63.10 36.71
CA ASN A 22 -55.36 -61.72 37.14
C ASN A 22 -54.62 -61.39 38.46
N ASP A 23 -53.46 -62.02 38.65
CA ASP A 23 -52.53 -61.75 39.76
C ASP A 23 -51.90 -60.35 39.63
N PRO A 24 -51.57 -59.67 40.76
CA PRO A 24 -50.85 -58.40 40.72
C PRO A 24 -49.46 -58.54 40.10
N LEU A 25 -49.18 -57.73 39.08
CA LEU A 25 -47.90 -57.72 38.39
C LEU A 25 -46.97 -56.64 38.93
N VAL A 26 -45.70 -57.00 39.11
CA VAL A 26 -44.62 -56.11 39.53
C VAL A 26 -43.64 -55.95 38.37
N PHE A 27 -43.49 -54.73 37.88
CA PHE A 27 -42.57 -54.40 36.79
C PHE A 27 -41.21 -53.96 37.32
N GLY A 28 -40.15 -54.21 36.55
CA GLY A 28 -38.79 -53.85 36.92
C GLY A 28 -37.83 -53.75 35.73
N VAL A 29 -36.62 -53.29 36.03
CA VAL A 29 -35.49 -53.27 35.10
C VAL A 29 -34.32 -53.99 35.75
N SER A 30 -33.57 -54.75 34.95
CA SER A 30 -32.44 -55.55 35.38
C SER A 30 -31.15 -55.14 34.64
N GLY A 31 -30.02 -55.36 35.30
CA GLY A 31 -28.71 -54.91 34.85
C GLY A 31 -28.24 -53.63 35.54
N GLU A 32 -26.96 -53.60 35.93
CA GLU A 32 -26.38 -52.49 36.68
C GLU A 32 -26.36 -51.19 35.86
N GLU A 33 -25.98 -51.28 34.58
CA GLU A 33 -25.93 -50.12 33.69
C GLU A 33 -27.35 -49.58 33.42
N ALA A 34 -28.30 -50.45 33.07
CA ALA A 34 -29.67 -50.05 32.79
C ALA A 34 -30.33 -49.37 34.00
N SER A 35 -30.11 -49.89 35.21
CA SER A 35 -30.64 -49.31 36.45
C SER A 35 -30.08 -47.91 36.80
N ARG A 36 -28.98 -47.49 36.17
CA ARG A 36 -28.43 -46.12 36.31
C ARG A 36 -29.21 -45.11 35.47
N PHE A 37 -29.69 -45.52 34.30
CA PHE A 37 -30.37 -44.64 33.34
C PHE A 37 -31.89 -44.73 33.40
N PHE A 38 -32.44 -45.92 33.70
CA PHE A 38 -33.87 -46.20 33.67
C PHE A 38 -34.39 -46.63 35.04
N ALA A 39 -35.59 -46.20 35.38
CA ALA A 39 -36.38 -46.67 36.51
C ALA A 39 -37.75 -47.13 36.00
N VAL A 40 -38.35 -48.14 36.64
CA VAL A 40 -39.69 -48.62 36.30
C VAL A 40 -40.55 -48.51 37.54
N GLU A 41 -41.71 -47.89 37.42
CA GLU A 41 -42.70 -47.86 38.49
C GLU A 41 -43.33 -49.25 38.64
N PRO A 42 -43.19 -49.92 39.81
CA PRO A 42 -43.49 -51.35 39.92
C PRO A 42 -44.95 -51.72 39.66
N ASP A 43 -45.90 -50.85 40.03
CA ASP A 43 -47.33 -51.14 39.94
C ASP A 43 -47.95 -50.71 38.60
N THR A 44 -47.39 -49.68 37.95
CA THR A 44 -47.95 -49.11 36.71
C THR A 44 -47.19 -49.52 35.47
N GLY A 45 -45.94 -49.98 35.61
CA GLY A 45 -45.03 -50.28 34.51
C GLY A 45 -44.48 -49.05 33.79
N VAL A 46 -44.72 -47.82 34.28
CA VAL A 46 -44.20 -46.60 33.65
C VAL A 46 -42.68 -46.55 33.79
N VAL A 47 -41.98 -46.36 32.67
CA VAL A 47 -40.52 -46.26 32.59
C VAL A 47 -40.12 -44.80 32.62
N TRP A 48 -39.20 -44.44 33.51
CA TRP A 48 -38.69 -43.08 33.72
C TRP A 48 -37.18 -43.03 33.47
N LEU A 49 -36.70 -41.90 32.97
CA LEU A 49 -35.27 -41.62 32.94
C LEU A 49 -34.78 -41.10 34.30
N ARG A 50 -33.74 -41.73 34.83
CA ARG A 50 -33.01 -41.30 36.04
C ARG A 50 -31.90 -40.31 35.72
N GLN A 51 -31.34 -40.41 34.52
CA GLN A 51 -30.27 -39.55 34.03
C GLN A 51 -30.58 -39.11 32.60
N PRO A 52 -30.13 -37.92 32.19
CA PRO A 52 -30.21 -37.50 30.79
C PRO A 52 -29.42 -38.49 29.93
N LEU A 53 -29.94 -38.76 28.73
CA LEU A 53 -29.24 -39.51 27.71
C LEU A 53 -28.47 -38.54 26.82
N ASP A 54 -27.27 -38.95 26.43
CA ASP A 54 -26.38 -38.22 25.53
C ASP A 54 -25.95 -39.19 24.43
N ARG A 55 -26.36 -38.93 23.19
CA ARG A 55 -26.17 -39.84 22.07
C ARG A 55 -24.68 -39.90 21.69
N GLU A 56 -23.99 -38.77 21.78
CA GLU A 56 -22.56 -38.63 21.48
C GLU A 56 -21.71 -39.46 22.44
N THR A 57 -22.20 -39.71 23.66
CA THR A 57 -21.62 -40.67 24.60
C THR A 57 -22.05 -42.12 24.29
N LYS A 58 -23.35 -42.37 24.11
CA LYS A 58 -23.88 -43.73 23.82
C LYS A 58 -25.20 -43.66 23.05
N SER A 59 -25.19 -44.19 21.82
CA SER A 59 -26.33 -44.14 20.90
C SER A 59 -27.35 -45.28 21.06
N GLU A 60 -27.02 -46.34 21.79
CA GLU A 60 -27.86 -47.52 21.93
C GLU A 60 -27.71 -48.18 23.31
N PHE A 61 -28.84 -48.63 23.86
CA PHE A 61 -28.89 -49.43 25.10
C PHE A 61 -29.65 -50.73 24.87
N THR A 62 -29.06 -51.86 25.26
CA THR A 62 -29.81 -53.11 25.42
C THR A 62 -30.23 -53.26 26.88
N VAL A 63 -31.52 -53.06 27.15
CA VAL A 63 -32.10 -53.07 28.49
C VAL A 63 -32.97 -54.30 28.69
N GLU A 64 -32.80 -55.01 29.81
CA GLU A 64 -33.63 -56.16 30.14
C GLU A 64 -34.68 -55.77 31.19
N PHE A 65 -35.95 -55.70 30.76
CA PHE A 65 -37.09 -55.44 31.63
C PHE A 65 -37.66 -56.74 32.18
N SER A 66 -38.18 -56.69 33.40
CA SER A 66 -38.78 -57.82 34.10
C SER A 66 -40.24 -57.54 34.46
N VAL A 67 -41.06 -58.58 34.43
CA VAL A 67 -42.38 -58.61 35.04
C VAL A 67 -42.46 -59.84 35.93
N SER A 68 -42.99 -59.69 37.14
CA SER A 68 -43.10 -60.78 38.11
C SER A 68 -44.44 -60.77 38.83
N ASP A 69 -44.91 -61.97 39.16
CA ASP A 69 -46.05 -62.23 40.04
C ASP A 69 -45.59 -63.08 41.24
N HIS A 70 -46.53 -63.74 41.93
CA HIS A 70 -46.21 -64.65 43.04
C HIS A 70 -45.61 -65.99 42.60
N GLN A 71 -45.67 -66.32 41.31
CA GLN A 71 -45.31 -67.62 40.73
C GLN A 71 -43.96 -67.59 40.01
N GLY A 72 -43.54 -66.44 39.46
CA GLY A 72 -42.25 -66.31 38.79
C GLY A 72 -41.92 -64.93 38.24
N VAL A 73 -40.77 -64.85 37.54
CA VAL A 73 -40.27 -63.64 36.88
C VAL A 73 -39.99 -63.96 35.42
N ILE A 74 -40.48 -63.11 34.51
CA ILE A 74 -40.18 -63.18 33.09
C ILE A 74 -39.38 -61.94 32.70
N THR A 75 -38.32 -62.11 31.91
CA THR A 75 -37.53 -61.01 31.37
C THR A 75 -37.60 -60.92 29.85
N ARG A 76 -37.43 -59.70 29.34
CA ARG A 76 -37.34 -59.39 27.91
C ARG A 76 -36.29 -58.31 27.67
N LYS A 77 -35.42 -58.56 26.68
CA LYS A 77 -34.46 -57.57 26.19
C LYS A 77 -35.12 -56.63 25.20
N VAL A 78 -34.95 -55.34 25.42
CA VAL A 78 -35.42 -54.24 24.58
C VAL A 78 -34.21 -53.45 24.13
N ASN A 79 -34.16 -53.17 22.84
CA ASN A 79 -33.12 -52.34 22.27
C ASN A 79 -33.63 -50.89 22.16
N ILE A 80 -32.99 -49.97 22.86
CA ILE A 80 -33.36 -48.56 22.94
C ILE A 80 -32.35 -47.77 22.10
N GLN A 81 -32.83 -47.15 21.03
CA GLN A 81 -32.06 -46.20 20.22
C GLN A 81 -32.21 -44.80 20.80
N VAL A 82 -31.09 -44.08 20.95
CA VAL A 82 -31.10 -42.67 21.36
C VAL A 82 -31.16 -41.81 20.11
N GLY A 83 -32.16 -40.93 20.04
CA GLY A 83 -32.29 -39.95 18.97
C GLY A 83 -31.24 -38.85 19.09
N ASP A 84 -30.82 -38.31 17.94
CA ASP A 84 -29.88 -37.19 17.84
C ASP A 84 -30.61 -35.85 18.03
N VAL A 85 -29.95 -34.90 18.67
CA VAL A 85 -30.40 -33.51 18.82
C VAL A 85 -29.19 -32.63 18.53
N ASN A 86 -29.37 -31.57 17.74
CA ASN A 86 -28.30 -30.60 17.45
C ASN A 86 -27.95 -29.78 18.72
N ASP A 87 -27.05 -30.28 19.54
CA ASP A 87 -26.65 -29.69 20.81
C ASP A 87 -25.12 -29.48 20.94
N ASN A 88 -24.36 -29.89 19.93
CA ASN A 88 -22.95 -29.57 19.77
C ASN A 88 -22.76 -28.50 18.70
N ALA A 89 -21.73 -27.68 18.88
CA ALA A 89 -21.34 -26.69 17.89
C ALA A 89 -20.04 -27.15 17.21
N PRO A 90 -19.80 -26.75 15.94
CA PRO A 90 -18.59 -27.15 15.24
C PRO A 90 -17.33 -26.72 16.00
N THR A 91 -16.35 -27.60 16.09
CA THR A 91 -15.08 -27.34 16.80
C THR A 91 -13.92 -27.31 15.82
N PHE A 92 -13.23 -26.16 15.73
CA PHE A 92 -12.05 -25.96 14.89
C PHE A 92 -10.78 -26.63 15.46
N HIS A 93 -9.99 -27.24 14.58
CA HIS A 93 -8.75 -27.95 14.91
C HIS A 93 -7.49 -27.18 14.54
N ASN A 94 -6.35 -27.42 15.20
CA ASN A 94 -5.03 -26.85 14.87
C ASN A 94 -4.94 -25.32 14.92
N GLN A 95 -5.65 -24.70 15.87
CA GLN A 95 -5.53 -23.27 16.14
C GLN A 95 -4.24 -22.95 16.92
N PRO A 96 -3.69 -21.72 16.81
CA PRO A 96 -4.17 -20.59 16.00
C PRO A 96 -3.80 -20.70 14.50
N TYR A 97 -4.63 -20.14 13.62
CA TYR A 97 -4.38 -20.15 12.19
C TYR A 97 -3.57 -18.93 11.72
N SER A 98 -2.45 -19.19 11.05
CA SER A 98 -1.68 -18.15 10.37
C SER A 98 -1.00 -18.69 9.12
N VAL A 99 -0.94 -17.85 8.08
CA VAL A 99 -0.26 -18.13 6.82
C VAL A 99 0.48 -16.90 6.32
N ARG A 100 1.61 -17.11 5.64
CA ARG A 100 2.42 -16.08 4.99
C ARG A 100 2.42 -16.32 3.49
N ILE A 101 2.05 -15.32 2.70
CA ILE A 101 2.01 -15.40 1.24
C ILE A 101 2.62 -14.14 0.60
N PRO A 102 3.27 -14.23 -0.56
CA PRO A 102 3.74 -13.04 -1.26
C PRO A 102 2.59 -12.24 -1.87
N GLU A 103 2.74 -10.93 -2.04
CA GLU A 103 1.70 -10.09 -2.64
C GLU A 103 1.36 -10.48 -4.08
N ASN A 104 2.37 -10.91 -4.84
CA ASN A 104 2.20 -11.41 -6.20
C ASN A 104 1.58 -12.82 -6.29
N THR A 105 0.98 -13.31 -5.20
CA THR A 105 0.22 -14.57 -5.20
C THR A 105 -0.93 -14.47 -6.20
N PRO A 106 -0.99 -15.32 -7.24
CA PRO A 106 -2.01 -15.20 -8.28
C PRO A 106 -3.44 -15.38 -7.74
N VAL A 107 -4.38 -14.64 -8.31
CA VAL A 107 -5.81 -14.83 -8.07
C VAL A 107 -6.22 -16.26 -8.43
N GLY A 108 -6.98 -16.91 -7.55
CA GLY A 108 -7.39 -18.30 -7.67
C GLY A 108 -6.49 -19.28 -6.91
N THR A 109 -5.38 -18.83 -6.32
CA THR A 109 -4.46 -19.69 -5.58
C THR A 109 -5.03 -20.09 -4.22
N PRO A 110 -5.13 -21.39 -3.89
CA PRO A 110 -5.47 -21.84 -2.54
C PRO A 110 -4.28 -21.62 -1.61
N ILE A 111 -4.50 -20.96 -0.48
CA ILE A 111 -3.43 -20.52 0.44
C ILE A 111 -3.49 -21.20 1.81
N PHE A 112 -4.66 -21.64 2.25
CA PHE A 112 -4.85 -22.24 3.57
C PHE A 112 -6.07 -23.15 3.60
N ILE A 113 -6.13 -24.08 4.55
CA ILE A 113 -7.30 -24.93 4.78
C ILE A 113 -7.64 -24.89 6.26
N VAL A 114 -8.87 -24.49 6.58
CA VAL A 114 -9.42 -24.62 7.93
C VAL A 114 -10.18 -25.94 8.06
N ASN A 115 -10.24 -26.47 9.28
CA ASN A 115 -10.96 -27.70 9.55
C ASN A 115 -11.69 -27.61 10.89
N ALA A 116 -12.99 -27.90 10.88
CA ALA A 116 -13.84 -28.04 12.04
C ALA A 116 -14.67 -29.32 11.92
N THR A 117 -15.01 -29.91 13.07
CA THR A 117 -15.86 -31.09 13.15
C THR A 117 -17.01 -30.88 14.11
N ASP A 118 -18.14 -31.48 13.81
CA ASP A 118 -19.31 -31.51 14.67
C ASP A 118 -19.70 -32.99 14.92
N PRO A 119 -19.86 -33.43 16.18
CA PRO A 119 -20.14 -34.83 16.50
C PRO A 119 -21.61 -35.26 16.23
N ASP A 120 -22.52 -34.32 16.00
CA ASP A 120 -23.96 -34.60 15.80
C ASP A 120 -24.20 -35.36 14.48
N LEU A 121 -25.38 -35.96 14.29
CA LEU A 121 -25.69 -36.70 13.06
C LEU A 121 -26.30 -35.83 11.96
N GLY A 122 -26.12 -36.27 10.72
CA GLY A 122 -26.81 -35.71 9.57
C GLY A 122 -26.49 -34.24 9.36
N ALA A 123 -27.53 -33.38 9.44
CA ALA A 123 -27.37 -31.95 9.20
C ALA A 123 -26.69 -31.21 10.36
N GLY A 124 -26.87 -31.67 11.61
CA GLY A 124 -26.16 -31.12 12.78
C GLY A 124 -24.65 -31.39 12.74
N GLY A 125 -24.26 -32.56 12.24
CA GLY A 125 -22.84 -32.90 12.04
C GLY A 125 -22.17 -32.23 10.82
N SER A 126 -22.95 -31.63 9.92
CA SER A 126 -22.47 -31.20 8.60
C SER A 126 -22.06 -29.74 8.59
N VAL A 127 -20.76 -29.50 8.72
CA VAL A 127 -20.18 -28.15 8.86
C VAL A 127 -20.06 -27.41 7.54
N LEU A 128 -20.43 -26.13 7.51
CA LEU A 128 -20.13 -25.16 6.45
C LEU A 128 -19.26 -24.02 6.95
N TYR A 129 -18.37 -23.54 6.09
CA TYR A 129 -17.46 -22.44 6.37
C TYR A 129 -17.86 -21.15 5.64
N SER A 130 -17.62 -20.02 6.31
CA SER A 130 -17.79 -18.69 5.73
C SER A 130 -16.87 -17.68 6.41
N PHE A 131 -16.64 -16.53 5.78
CA PHE A 131 -16.03 -15.38 6.45
C PHE A 131 -17.10 -14.46 7.02
N GLN A 132 -16.89 -13.97 8.25
CA GLN A 132 -17.82 -13.06 8.92
C GLN A 132 -17.08 -11.83 9.49
N PRO A 133 -17.16 -10.65 8.83
CA PRO A 133 -17.87 -10.38 7.57
C PRO A 133 -17.17 -11.02 6.35
N PRO A 134 -17.85 -11.08 5.19
CA PRO A 134 -17.22 -11.52 3.94
C PRO A 134 -15.99 -10.69 3.60
N SER A 135 -14.95 -11.34 3.10
CA SER A 135 -13.72 -10.67 2.65
C SER A 135 -13.81 -10.27 1.17
N GLN A 136 -13.19 -9.13 0.83
CA GLN A 136 -13.06 -8.65 -0.56
C GLN A 136 -11.86 -9.26 -1.31
N PHE A 137 -10.91 -9.82 -0.57
CA PHE A 137 -9.63 -10.32 -1.09
C PHE A 137 -9.50 -11.85 -1.00
N PHE A 138 -10.27 -12.48 -0.11
CA PHE A 138 -10.22 -13.92 0.10
C PHE A 138 -11.62 -14.53 0.05
N ALA A 139 -11.73 -15.73 -0.52
CA ALA A 139 -12.90 -16.58 -0.45
C ALA A 139 -12.58 -17.85 0.33
N ILE A 140 -13.61 -18.50 0.85
CA ILE A 140 -13.51 -19.80 1.50
C ILE A 140 -14.50 -20.75 0.85
N ASP A 141 -14.04 -21.93 0.43
CA ASP A 141 -14.91 -23.02 -0.01
C ASP A 141 -15.77 -23.47 1.17
N SER A 142 -17.08 -23.32 1.05
CA SER A 142 -18.01 -23.55 2.15
C SER A 142 -18.04 -25.00 2.63
N ALA A 143 -17.72 -25.98 1.80
CA ALA A 143 -17.75 -27.39 2.17
C ALA A 143 -16.37 -27.90 2.61
N ARG A 144 -15.29 -27.38 2.02
CA ARG A 144 -13.93 -27.90 2.20
C ARG A 144 -13.05 -27.05 3.12
N GLY A 145 -13.48 -25.82 3.44
CA GLY A 145 -12.68 -24.90 4.25
C GLY A 145 -11.41 -24.39 3.56
N ILE A 146 -11.32 -24.51 2.23
CA ILE A 146 -10.15 -24.05 1.46
C ILE A 146 -10.26 -22.53 1.26
N VAL A 147 -9.27 -21.80 1.74
CA VAL A 147 -9.14 -20.34 1.58
C VAL A 147 -8.34 -20.03 0.32
N THR A 148 -8.87 -19.13 -0.51
CA THR A 148 -8.34 -18.80 -1.84
C THR A 148 -8.26 -17.30 -2.03
N VAL A 149 -7.21 -16.82 -2.71
CA VAL A 149 -7.08 -15.40 -3.12
C VAL A 149 -8.06 -15.10 -4.25
N ILE A 150 -8.87 -14.05 -4.13
CA ILE A 150 -9.87 -13.65 -5.15
C ILE A 150 -9.64 -12.24 -5.72
N ARG A 151 -8.63 -11.52 -5.22
CA ARG A 151 -8.20 -10.21 -5.70
C ARG A 151 -6.69 -10.09 -5.53
N GLU A 152 -6.06 -9.32 -6.40
CA GLU A 152 -4.65 -8.95 -6.28
C GLU A 152 -4.38 -8.34 -4.90
N LEU A 153 -3.23 -8.72 -4.36
CA LEU A 153 -2.73 -8.26 -3.07
C LEU A 153 -1.63 -7.24 -3.35
N ASP A 154 -1.45 -6.31 -2.43
CA ASP A 154 -0.53 -5.18 -2.55
C ASP A 154 -0.01 -4.91 -1.14
N TYR A 155 1.27 -5.20 -0.92
CA TYR A 155 1.97 -5.06 0.34
C TYR A 155 2.12 -3.58 0.71
N GLU A 156 2.40 -2.72 -0.26
CA GLU A 156 2.52 -1.27 -0.11
C GLU A 156 1.23 -0.68 0.46
N THR A 157 0.07 -1.27 0.15
CA THR A 157 -1.23 -0.87 0.67
C THR A 157 -1.64 -1.63 1.93
N THR A 158 -1.56 -2.96 1.96
CA THR A 158 -2.05 -3.81 3.05
C THR A 158 -1.13 -5.01 3.34
N GLN A 159 -0.44 -4.95 4.47
CA GLN A 159 0.56 -5.95 4.86
C GLN A 159 0.00 -7.19 5.57
N ALA A 160 -1.24 -7.14 6.07
CA ALA A 160 -1.86 -8.26 6.75
C ALA A 160 -3.39 -8.17 6.76
N TYR A 161 -4.04 -9.33 6.75
CA TYR A 161 -5.48 -9.48 6.89
C TYR A 161 -5.81 -10.35 8.10
N GLN A 162 -6.70 -9.86 8.95
CA GLN A 162 -7.25 -10.60 10.08
C GLN A 162 -8.68 -10.98 9.74
N LEU A 163 -8.89 -12.25 9.40
CA LEU A 163 -10.19 -12.77 8.99
C LEU A 163 -10.81 -13.59 10.12
N THR A 164 -12.13 -13.45 10.29
CA THR A 164 -12.90 -14.31 11.19
C THR A 164 -13.60 -15.36 10.34
N VAL A 165 -13.24 -16.62 10.57
CA VAL A 165 -13.85 -17.79 9.95
C VAL A 165 -14.98 -18.27 10.83
N ASN A 166 -16.17 -18.41 10.25
CA ASN A 166 -17.33 -18.99 10.90
C ASN A 166 -17.56 -20.42 10.38
N ALA A 167 -17.61 -21.38 11.30
CA ALA A 167 -18.06 -22.75 11.05
C ALA A 167 -19.44 -22.93 11.65
N THR A 168 -20.43 -23.26 10.82
CA THR A 168 -21.83 -23.46 11.24
C THR A 168 -22.28 -24.84 10.80
N ASP A 169 -23.01 -25.56 11.65
CA ASP A 169 -23.73 -26.75 11.21
C ASP A 169 -24.87 -26.40 10.22
N GLN A 170 -25.56 -27.43 9.72
CA GLN A 170 -26.67 -27.27 8.79
C GLN A 170 -28.03 -27.61 9.41
N ASP A 171 -28.18 -27.59 10.73
CA ASP A 171 -29.49 -27.81 11.35
C ASP A 171 -30.47 -26.71 10.91
N LYS A 172 -31.66 -27.14 10.47
CA LYS A 172 -32.65 -26.22 9.90
C LYS A 172 -33.37 -25.38 10.95
N THR A 173 -33.37 -25.82 12.19
CA THR A 173 -34.20 -25.26 13.26
C THR A 173 -33.38 -24.49 14.28
N ARG A 174 -32.20 -24.98 14.63
CA ARG A 174 -31.32 -24.43 15.64
C ARG A 174 -29.85 -24.61 15.23
N PRO A 175 -29.39 -23.93 14.17
CA PRO A 175 -28.00 -24.03 13.75
C PRO A 175 -27.08 -23.42 14.80
N LEU A 176 -26.00 -24.12 15.11
CA LEU A 176 -24.94 -23.73 16.02
C LEU A 176 -23.67 -23.39 15.22
N SER A 177 -22.89 -22.46 15.77
CA SER A 177 -21.70 -21.94 15.10
C SER A 177 -20.58 -21.60 16.06
N THR A 178 -19.36 -21.67 15.54
CA THR A 178 -18.13 -21.29 16.24
C THR A 178 -17.29 -20.41 15.33
N LEU A 179 -16.59 -19.43 15.93
CA LEU A 179 -15.69 -18.52 15.24
C LEU A 179 -14.23 -18.87 15.52
N ALA A 180 -13.37 -18.72 14.51
CA ALA A 180 -11.91 -18.78 14.64
C ALA A 180 -11.24 -17.64 13.87
N ASN A 181 -10.09 -17.19 14.36
CA ASN A 181 -9.31 -16.14 13.69
C ASN A 181 -8.27 -16.76 12.75
N LEU A 182 -8.14 -16.18 11.56
CA LEU A 182 -7.12 -16.51 10.56
C LEU A 182 -6.31 -15.25 10.23
N ALA A 183 -5.02 -15.30 10.54
CA ALA A 183 -4.06 -14.23 10.21
C ALA A 183 -3.34 -14.54 8.89
N ILE A 184 -3.60 -13.75 7.85
CA ILE A 184 -2.88 -13.82 6.57
C ILE A 184 -1.88 -12.68 6.55
N ILE A 185 -0.60 -13.01 6.48
CA ILE A 185 0.51 -12.05 6.47
C ILE A 185 1.04 -11.97 5.03
N ILE A 186 1.05 -10.77 4.46
CA ILE A 186 1.59 -10.53 3.12
C ILE A 186 3.09 -10.30 3.24
N THR A 187 3.86 -10.88 2.33
CA THR A 187 5.29 -10.63 2.19
C THR A 187 5.56 -9.85 0.92
N ASP A 188 6.27 -8.75 1.11
CA ASP A 188 6.82 -7.84 0.11
C ASP A 188 7.59 -8.56 -1.02
N VAL A 189 7.37 -8.10 -2.25
CA VAL A 189 8.06 -8.46 -3.49
C VAL A 189 8.55 -7.16 -4.13
N GLN A 190 9.76 -7.14 -4.69
CA GLN A 190 10.24 -5.95 -5.40
C GLN A 190 9.49 -5.77 -6.72
N ASP A 191 8.45 -4.95 -6.71
CA ASP A 191 7.61 -4.69 -7.88
C ASP A 191 7.24 -3.21 -8.08
N MET A 192 7.80 -2.32 -7.29
CA MET A 192 7.66 -0.89 -7.50
C MET A 192 8.86 -0.26 -8.22
N ASP A 193 8.57 0.63 -9.18
CA ASP A 193 9.60 1.45 -9.79
C ASP A 193 10.04 2.59 -8.84
N PRO A 194 11.34 2.97 -8.84
CA PRO A 194 11.80 4.10 -8.06
C PRO A 194 11.18 5.41 -8.53
N ILE A 195 11.11 6.41 -7.66
CA ILE A 195 10.63 7.75 -8.00
C ILE A 195 11.64 8.83 -7.64
N PHE A 196 11.76 9.83 -8.50
CA PHE A 196 12.49 11.05 -8.17
C PHE A 196 11.68 11.91 -7.19
N ILE A 197 12.34 12.40 -6.15
CA ILE A 197 11.74 13.32 -5.16
C ILE A 197 12.28 14.75 -5.35
N ASN A 198 11.75 15.76 -4.66
CA ASN A 198 12.24 17.15 -4.74
C ASN A 198 12.20 17.79 -6.16
N LEU A 199 11.22 17.39 -6.97
CA LEU A 199 10.94 17.98 -8.28
C LEU A 199 10.25 19.36 -8.17
N PRO A 200 10.45 20.27 -9.14
CA PRO A 200 11.33 20.14 -10.31
C PRO A 200 12.81 20.37 -9.98
N TYR A 201 13.69 19.73 -10.75
CA TYR A 201 15.15 19.87 -10.62
C TYR A 201 15.74 21.03 -11.42
N SER A 202 14.99 22.13 -11.64
CA SER A 202 15.59 23.32 -12.25
C SER A 202 16.68 23.86 -11.34
N THR A 203 17.85 24.14 -11.91
CA THR A 203 18.98 24.72 -11.17
C THR A 203 19.74 25.69 -12.05
N ASN A 204 20.47 26.58 -11.41
CA ASN A 204 21.27 27.60 -12.06
C ASN A 204 22.74 27.35 -11.74
N ILE A 205 23.61 27.55 -12.72
CA ILE A 205 25.05 27.53 -12.54
C ILE A 205 25.65 28.76 -13.23
N TYR A 206 26.53 29.45 -12.53
CA TYR A 206 27.26 30.56 -13.16
C TYR A 206 28.25 30.00 -14.16
N GLU A 207 28.41 30.68 -15.29
CA GLU A 207 29.60 30.45 -16.10
C GLU A 207 30.88 30.74 -15.29
N HIS A 208 32.01 30.23 -15.76
CA HIS A 208 33.28 30.26 -15.03
C HIS A 208 33.31 29.51 -13.68
N SER A 209 32.23 28.85 -13.28
CA SER A 209 32.25 27.94 -12.14
C SER A 209 33.36 26.90 -12.33
N PRO A 210 34.19 26.63 -11.31
CA PRO A 210 35.31 25.72 -11.46
C PRO A 210 34.81 24.27 -11.66
N PRO A 211 35.54 23.43 -12.42
CA PRO A 211 35.27 22.00 -12.47
C PRO A 211 35.30 21.39 -11.06
N GLY A 212 34.40 20.44 -10.80
CA GLY A 212 34.12 19.87 -9.48
C GLY A 212 33.00 20.60 -8.71
N THR A 213 32.49 21.74 -9.20
CA THR A 213 31.36 22.44 -8.58
C THR A 213 30.11 21.57 -8.60
N THR A 214 29.51 21.30 -7.44
CA THR A 214 28.24 20.57 -7.32
C THR A 214 27.10 21.46 -7.80
N VAL A 215 26.45 21.03 -8.88
CA VAL A 215 25.33 21.72 -9.51
C VAL A 215 24.01 21.37 -8.83
N ARG A 216 23.82 20.09 -8.51
CA ARG A 216 22.64 19.55 -7.83
C ARG A 216 22.94 18.15 -7.27
N ILE A 217 22.21 17.76 -6.24
CA ILE A 217 22.12 16.35 -5.82
C ILE A 217 20.77 15.83 -6.31
N ILE A 218 20.82 14.82 -7.17
CA ILE A 218 19.66 14.12 -7.70
C ILE A 218 19.30 13.01 -6.72
N THR A 219 18.03 12.90 -6.37
CA THR A 219 17.57 11.90 -5.41
C THR A 219 16.32 11.18 -5.93
N ALA A 220 16.42 9.87 -6.00
CA ALA A 220 15.31 8.96 -6.18
C ALA A 220 15.24 8.00 -4.99
N ILE A 221 14.05 7.50 -4.74
CA ILE A 221 13.78 6.50 -3.70
C ILE A 221 13.08 5.32 -4.33
N ASP A 222 13.44 4.12 -3.86
CA ASP A 222 12.62 2.93 -4.05
C ASP A 222 11.30 3.10 -3.28
N GLN A 223 10.20 2.61 -3.86
CA GLN A 223 8.88 2.69 -3.26
C GLN A 223 8.45 1.39 -2.55
N ASP A 224 9.19 0.28 -2.71
CA ASP A 224 8.94 -0.97 -1.98
C ASP A 224 9.07 -0.73 -0.47
N LYS A 225 7.99 -0.96 0.29
CA LYS A 225 7.94 -0.61 1.72
C LYS A 225 8.62 -1.64 2.61
N GLY A 226 8.64 -2.91 2.19
CA GLY A 226 9.21 -3.98 3.02
C GLY A 226 10.72 -4.04 2.92
N ARG A 227 11.28 -3.81 1.72
CA ARG A 227 12.72 -3.94 1.43
C ARG A 227 13.24 -2.88 0.44
N PRO A 228 13.20 -1.59 0.80
CA PRO A 228 13.69 -0.53 -0.07
C PRO A 228 15.18 -0.72 -0.39
N ARG A 229 15.53 -0.61 -1.68
CA ARG A 229 16.87 -0.74 -2.22
C ARG A 229 17.50 0.60 -2.59
N GLY A 230 18.82 0.57 -2.78
CA GLY A 230 19.59 1.73 -3.21
C GLY A 230 19.35 2.05 -4.68
N ILE A 231 19.52 3.32 -5.08
CA ILE A 231 19.34 3.75 -6.47
C ILE A 231 20.68 4.17 -7.07
N GLY A 232 20.97 3.64 -8.26
CA GLY A 232 22.08 4.06 -9.11
C GLY A 232 21.63 5.09 -10.16
N TYR A 233 22.46 6.09 -10.44
CA TYR A 233 22.12 7.21 -11.33
C TYR A 233 23.00 7.26 -12.58
N THR A 234 22.40 7.52 -13.74
CA THR A 234 23.13 7.70 -15.00
C THR A 234 22.54 8.82 -15.84
N ILE A 235 23.38 9.52 -16.59
CA ILE A 235 22.93 10.51 -17.58
C ILE A 235 22.59 9.78 -18.87
N VAL A 236 21.36 9.96 -19.36
CA VAL A 236 20.86 9.36 -20.61
C VAL A 236 21.13 10.27 -21.80
N SER A 237 20.87 11.58 -21.66
CA SER A 237 21.03 12.55 -22.75
C SER A 237 21.12 13.99 -22.24
N GLY A 238 21.43 14.93 -23.16
CA GLY A 238 21.49 16.36 -22.87
C GLY A 238 22.83 16.88 -22.38
N ASN A 239 23.78 16.00 -22.09
CA ASN A 239 25.12 16.36 -21.58
C ASN A 239 26.10 16.63 -22.72
N THR A 240 25.86 17.72 -23.46
CA THR A 240 26.71 18.18 -24.55
C THR A 240 28.16 18.30 -24.08
N ASN A 241 29.09 17.75 -24.87
CA ASN A 241 30.53 17.71 -24.56
C ASN A 241 30.92 17.07 -23.22
N SER A 242 30.03 16.29 -22.59
CA SER A 242 30.27 15.67 -21.29
C SER A 242 30.70 16.66 -20.19
N ILE A 243 30.11 17.86 -20.24
CA ILE A 243 30.43 18.96 -19.32
C ILE A 243 29.93 18.73 -17.90
N PHE A 244 28.98 17.81 -17.69
CA PHE A 244 28.56 17.34 -16.38
C PHE A 244 29.03 15.90 -16.13
N ALA A 245 29.38 15.61 -14.89
CA ALA A 245 29.57 14.27 -14.36
C ALA A 245 28.49 13.99 -13.30
N LEU A 246 27.95 12.78 -13.30
CA LEU A 246 26.97 12.34 -12.31
C LEU A 246 27.53 11.16 -11.54
N ASP A 247 27.69 11.31 -10.23
CA ASP A 247 28.12 10.22 -9.38
C ASP A 247 27.02 9.14 -9.26
N TYR A 248 27.42 7.89 -9.53
CA TYR A 248 26.48 6.77 -9.67
C TYR A 248 25.69 6.48 -8.39
N ILE A 249 26.24 6.73 -7.20
CA ILE A 249 25.62 6.34 -5.92
C ILE A 249 25.05 7.54 -5.18
N SER A 250 25.82 8.63 -5.07
CA SER A 250 25.40 9.82 -4.32
C SER A 250 24.42 10.70 -5.10
N GLY A 251 24.31 10.51 -6.42
CA GLY A 251 23.49 11.36 -7.28
C GLY A 251 24.03 12.80 -7.41
N ALA A 252 25.27 13.05 -6.99
CA ALA A 252 25.89 14.36 -7.12
C ALA A 252 26.19 14.66 -8.60
N LEU A 253 25.51 15.66 -9.15
CA LEU A 253 25.79 16.22 -10.46
C LEU A 253 26.83 17.33 -10.30
N THR A 254 28.02 17.12 -10.83
CA THR A 254 29.14 18.07 -10.76
C THR A 254 29.56 18.55 -12.13
N LEU A 255 30.12 19.75 -12.18
CA LEU A 255 30.73 20.27 -13.39
C LEU A 255 32.05 19.54 -13.70
N ASN A 256 32.24 19.07 -14.93
CA ASN A 256 33.43 18.36 -15.41
C ASN A 256 34.28 19.21 -16.39
N GLY A 257 33.66 20.20 -17.04
CA GLY A 257 34.34 21.13 -17.95
C GLY A 257 34.12 22.60 -17.59
N LEU A 258 34.63 23.51 -18.42
CA LEU A 258 34.39 24.95 -18.23
C LEU A 258 33.13 25.37 -18.98
N LEU A 259 32.30 26.15 -18.30
CA LEU A 259 31.13 26.81 -18.89
C LEU A 259 31.50 28.21 -19.33
N ASP A 260 31.03 28.54 -20.53
CA ASP A 260 31.13 29.82 -21.22
C ASP A 260 29.76 30.02 -21.87
N ARG A 261 29.02 31.04 -21.45
CA ARG A 261 27.63 31.27 -21.82
C ARG A 261 27.51 31.78 -23.25
N GLU A 262 28.53 32.47 -23.77
CA GLU A 262 28.62 32.96 -25.14
C GLU A 262 28.85 31.83 -26.13
N ASN A 263 29.25 30.65 -25.65
CA ASN A 263 29.31 29.45 -26.47
C ASN A 263 27.90 29.06 -26.98
N PRO A 264 27.67 28.98 -28.30
CA PRO A 264 26.36 28.63 -28.87
C PRO A 264 25.80 27.28 -28.41
N LEU A 265 26.65 26.36 -27.94
CA LEU A 265 26.24 25.06 -27.41
C LEU A 265 25.66 25.15 -25.99
N TYR A 266 25.98 26.20 -25.23
CA TYR A 266 25.64 26.35 -23.81
C TYR A 266 24.72 27.55 -23.55
N SER A 267 24.59 28.46 -24.52
CA SER A 267 23.82 29.71 -24.43
C SER A 267 22.33 29.55 -24.09
N HIS A 268 21.76 28.36 -24.34
CA HIS A 268 20.37 28.03 -24.01
C HIS A 268 20.24 27.18 -22.74
N GLY A 269 21.34 26.97 -22.02
CA GLY A 269 21.43 26.02 -20.92
C GLY A 269 21.40 24.56 -21.39
N PHE A 270 21.09 23.66 -20.46
CA PHE A 270 21.05 22.22 -20.71
C PHE A 270 19.73 21.63 -20.26
N ILE A 271 19.24 20.66 -21.03
CA ILE A 271 18.10 19.82 -20.65
C ILE A 271 18.65 18.41 -20.48
N LEU A 272 18.99 18.04 -19.25
CA LEU A 272 19.54 16.71 -18.96
C LEU A 272 18.42 15.71 -18.75
N THR A 273 18.54 14.55 -19.38
CA THR A 273 17.73 13.37 -19.04
C THR A 273 18.56 12.46 -18.16
N VAL A 274 18.08 12.16 -16.96
CA VAL A 274 18.74 11.28 -15.99
C VAL A 274 17.87 10.07 -15.70
N LYS A 275 18.50 8.91 -15.58
CA LYS A 275 17.88 7.64 -15.21
C LYS A 275 18.32 7.24 -13.81
N GLY A 276 17.35 6.98 -12.93
CA GLY A 276 17.53 6.22 -11.70
C GLY A 276 17.25 4.74 -11.98
N THR A 277 18.06 3.86 -11.44
CA THR A 277 17.90 2.40 -11.54
C THR A 277 18.05 1.81 -10.15
N GLU A 278 17.06 1.05 -9.72
CA GLU A 278 17.14 0.32 -8.47
C GLU A 278 18.29 -0.70 -8.52
N LEU A 279 18.94 -0.93 -7.38
CA LEU A 279 20.11 -1.80 -7.26
C LEU A 279 19.75 -3.05 -6.48
N ASN A 280 20.08 -4.20 -7.04
CA ASN A 280 20.02 -5.48 -6.34
C ASN A 280 20.94 -5.47 -5.10
N ASP A 281 20.78 -6.46 -4.22
CA ASP A 281 21.56 -6.60 -2.99
C ASP A 281 23.08 -6.68 -3.24
N ASP A 282 23.50 -7.19 -4.41
CA ASP A 282 24.89 -7.24 -4.86
C ASP A 282 25.37 -5.95 -5.57
N ARG A 283 24.53 -4.91 -5.57
CA ARG A 283 24.70 -3.61 -6.24
C ARG A 283 24.69 -3.64 -7.77
N THR A 284 24.26 -4.74 -8.38
CA THR A 284 24.00 -4.75 -9.83
C THR A 284 22.69 -4.00 -10.14
N PRO A 285 22.56 -3.39 -11.33
CA PRO A 285 21.31 -2.76 -11.75
C PRO A 285 20.17 -3.79 -11.85
N SER A 286 18.98 -3.45 -11.34
CA SER A 286 17.74 -4.19 -11.57
C SER A 286 17.02 -3.69 -12.83
N ASP A 287 15.86 -4.29 -13.13
CA ASP A 287 14.99 -3.87 -14.21
C ASP A 287 14.10 -2.65 -13.85
N ALA A 288 13.96 -2.34 -12.56
CA ALA A 288 13.12 -1.24 -12.05
C ALA A 288 13.83 0.11 -12.23
N THR A 289 13.23 1.01 -13.01
CA THR A 289 13.91 2.23 -13.46
C THR A 289 12.97 3.41 -13.66
N VAL A 290 13.51 4.61 -13.50
CA VAL A 290 12.77 5.86 -13.72
C VAL A 290 13.63 6.88 -14.45
N THR A 291 13.03 7.64 -15.35
CA THR A 291 13.72 8.73 -16.08
C THR A 291 13.05 10.06 -15.81
N THR A 292 13.84 11.11 -15.63
CA THR A 292 13.35 12.48 -15.53
C THR A 292 14.23 13.43 -16.33
N THR A 293 13.64 14.56 -16.71
CA THR A 293 14.34 15.65 -17.41
C THR A 293 14.37 16.89 -16.53
N PHE A 294 15.51 17.58 -16.49
CA PHE A 294 15.59 18.85 -15.79
C PHE A 294 16.50 19.86 -16.47
N ASN A 295 16.21 21.13 -16.20
CA ASN A 295 16.82 22.26 -16.87
C ASN A 295 17.94 22.83 -15.99
N ILE A 296 19.11 23.03 -16.60
CA ILE A 296 20.24 23.73 -16.01
C ILE A 296 20.39 25.03 -16.77
N LEU A 297 20.13 26.15 -16.12
CA LEU A 297 20.34 27.47 -16.69
C LEU A 297 21.78 27.91 -16.40
N VAL A 298 22.48 28.33 -17.45
CA VAL A 298 23.79 28.98 -17.31
C VAL A 298 23.52 30.46 -17.06
N ILE A 299 24.02 30.97 -15.93
CA ILE A 299 23.90 32.38 -15.57
C ILE A 299 25.13 33.11 -16.09
N ASP A 300 24.84 34.17 -16.83
CA ASP A 300 25.83 35.12 -17.34
C ASP A 300 26.73 35.70 -16.26
N ILE A 301 27.98 35.91 -16.60
CA ILE A 301 28.89 36.83 -15.94
C ILE A 301 29.41 37.78 -17.01
N ASN A 302 29.31 39.08 -16.74
CA ASN A 302 29.87 40.09 -17.65
C ASN A 302 31.40 39.98 -17.71
N ASP A 303 31.92 39.24 -18.68
CA ASP A 303 33.33 38.97 -18.91
C ASP A 303 33.78 39.37 -20.32
N ASN A 304 32.85 39.73 -21.20
CA ASN A 304 33.14 40.29 -22.51
C ASN A 304 33.11 41.82 -22.45
N ALA A 305 34.19 42.43 -22.95
CA ALA A 305 34.21 43.87 -23.12
C ALA A 305 33.39 44.26 -24.38
N PRO A 306 32.72 45.42 -24.38
CA PRO A 306 32.02 45.91 -25.56
C PRO A 306 33.00 46.21 -26.69
N GLU A 307 32.69 45.71 -27.89
CA GLU A 307 33.52 45.86 -29.09
C GLU A 307 32.82 46.71 -30.16
N PHE A 308 33.59 47.55 -30.85
CA PHE A 308 33.08 48.22 -32.05
C PHE A 308 32.89 47.23 -33.18
N ASN A 309 31.79 47.35 -33.93
CA ASN A 309 31.52 46.47 -35.07
C ASN A 309 32.43 46.73 -36.29
N SER A 310 33.27 47.76 -36.23
CA SER A 310 34.28 48.08 -37.24
C SER A 310 35.57 48.56 -36.57
N SER A 311 36.72 48.18 -37.14
CA SER A 311 38.02 48.68 -36.71
C SER A 311 38.25 50.14 -37.11
N GLU A 312 37.49 50.64 -38.07
CA GLU A 312 37.56 52.03 -38.54
C GLU A 312 36.19 52.52 -38.99
N TYR A 313 35.87 53.78 -38.64
CA TYR A 313 34.67 54.47 -39.11
C TYR A 313 35.08 55.73 -39.87
N SER A 314 34.80 55.76 -41.17
CA SER A 314 35.05 56.92 -42.01
C SER A 314 33.75 57.61 -42.41
N VAL A 315 33.69 58.94 -42.28
CA VAL A 315 32.57 59.75 -42.75
C VAL A 315 33.07 60.98 -43.48
N ALA A 316 32.45 61.31 -44.61
CA ALA A 316 32.74 62.54 -45.34
C ALA A 316 31.76 63.64 -44.93
N ILE A 317 32.27 64.82 -44.61
CA ILE A 317 31.48 66.01 -44.29
C ILE A 317 31.87 67.17 -45.20
N THR A 318 30.91 68.04 -45.49
CA THR A 318 31.15 69.27 -46.25
C THR A 318 31.73 70.36 -45.34
N GLU A 319 32.61 71.20 -45.90
CA GLU A 319 33.17 72.37 -45.21
C GLU A 319 32.09 73.40 -44.81
N LEU A 320 30.90 73.34 -45.41
CA LEU A 320 29.76 74.21 -45.10
C LEU A 320 28.95 73.73 -43.87
N ALA A 321 29.35 72.65 -43.21
CA ALA A 321 28.66 72.12 -42.04
C ALA A 321 28.70 73.11 -40.87
N GLN A 322 27.53 73.40 -40.30
CA GLN A 322 27.40 74.31 -39.17
C GLN A 322 27.64 73.60 -37.82
N VAL A 323 27.97 74.37 -36.78
CA VAL A 323 28.11 73.82 -35.42
C VAL A 323 26.81 73.15 -34.98
N GLY A 324 26.90 71.91 -34.52
CA GLY A 324 25.75 71.06 -34.18
C GLY A 324 25.26 70.17 -35.33
N PHE A 325 25.90 70.19 -36.50
CA PHE A 325 25.64 69.24 -37.56
C PHE A 325 25.99 67.82 -37.11
N ALA A 326 24.97 66.94 -37.08
CA ALA A 326 25.15 65.54 -36.74
C ALA A 326 25.90 64.82 -37.86
N LEU A 327 26.97 64.10 -37.51
CA LEU A 327 27.67 63.26 -38.47
C LEU A 327 26.71 62.19 -39.00
N PRO A 328 26.63 61.94 -40.32
CA PRO A 328 25.87 60.84 -40.89
C PRO A 328 26.65 59.52 -40.69
N LEU A 329 27.06 59.25 -39.45
CA LEU A 329 27.83 58.10 -39.05
C LEU A 329 27.09 57.40 -37.92
N PHE A 330 26.85 56.10 -38.10
CA PHE A 330 26.26 55.24 -37.09
C PHE A 330 27.33 54.30 -36.56
N ILE A 331 27.80 54.56 -35.34
CA ILE A 331 28.72 53.68 -34.63
C ILE A 331 27.88 52.64 -33.91
N GLN A 332 28.17 51.36 -34.14
CA GLN A 332 27.52 50.25 -33.47
C GLN A 332 28.54 49.55 -32.57
N VAL A 333 28.13 49.29 -31.34
CA VAL A 333 28.89 48.56 -30.33
C VAL A 333 28.12 47.28 -30.04
N VAL A 334 28.83 46.16 -30.00
CA VAL A 334 28.28 44.84 -29.67
C VAL A 334 28.96 44.38 -28.40
N ASP A 335 28.15 43.98 -27.44
CA ASP A 335 28.57 43.27 -26.25
C ASP A 335 28.00 41.85 -26.34
N LYS A 336 28.80 40.83 -26.00
CA LYS A 336 28.37 39.44 -26.11
C LYS A 336 27.58 38.97 -24.89
N ASP A 337 27.75 39.65 -23.76
CA ASP A 337 27.07 39.33 -22.51
C ASP A 337 25.57 39.69 -22.61
N GLU A 338 24.71 38.95 -21.92
CA GLU A 338 23.30 39.28 -21.78
C GLU A 338 23.12 40.46 -20.82
N VAL A 339 22.41 41.47 -21.32
CA VAL A 339 22.10 42.66 -20.54
C VAL A 339 21.15 42.31 -19.39
N SER A 340 21.67 42.27 -18.16
CA SER A 340 20.89 41.97 -16.96
C SER A 340 19.65 42.88 -16.85
N PRO A 341 18.44 42.37 -16.56
CA PRO A 341 17.24 43.20 -16.39
C PRO A 341 17.30 44.18 -15.21
N TRP A 342 18.25 44.00 -14.28
CA TRP A 342 18.31 44.71 -13.00
C TRP A 342 19.33 45.84 -12.92
N THR A 343 20.10 46.09 -13.98
CA THR A 343 20.94 47.29 -14.06
C THR A 343 20.16 48.45 -14.65
N HIS A 344 19.30 49.08 -13.83
CA HIS A 344 18.93 50.48 -14.06
C HIS A 344 20.12 51.38 -13.72
N GLY A 345 21.11 51.40 -14.62
CA GLY A 345 22.04 52.50 -14.83
C GLY A 345 21.87 52.95 -16.28
N PRO A 346 21.76 54.26 -16.58
CA PRO A 346 21.21 54.68 -17.86
C PRO A 346 22.24 54.49 -18.98
N CYS A 347 22.16 53.36 -19.69
CA CYS A 347 22.47 53.38 -21.12
C CYS A 347 21.21 53.86 -21.86
N ARG A 348 20.85 55.13 -21.61
CA ARG A 348 20.04 55.86 -22.59
C ARG A 348 20.93 56.08 -23.82
N PRO A 349 20.44 55.89 -25.06
CA PRO A 349 20.98 56.66 -26.15
C PRO A 349 20.73 58.13 -25.79
N THR A 350 21.78 58.84 -25.36
CA THR A 350 21.72 60.27 -25.13
C THR A 350 21.53 60.94 -26.48
N THR A 351 20.28 61.13 -26.88
CA THR A 351 19.90 62.31 -27.66
C THR A 351 20.14 63.52 -26.75
N HIS A 352 21.39 63.96 -26.61
CA HIS A 352 21.69 65.30 -26.12
C HIS A 352 21.35 66.28 -27.24
N LEU A 353 20.07 66.63 -27.34
CA LEU A 353 19.72 67.98 -27.76
C LEU A 353 20.19 68.90 -26.62
N GLY A 354 21.36 69.50 -26.81
CA GLY A 354 21.83 70.60 -25.97
C GLY A 354 20.84 71.76 -26.01
N PRO A 355 20.76 72.56 -24.93
CA PRO A 355 19.80 73.67 -24.82
C PRO A 355 20.09 74.77 -25.87
N PRO A 356 19.08 75.60 -26.21
CA PRO A 356 19.24 76.65 -27.21
C PRO A 356 20.26 77.72 -26.75
N PRO A 357 20.97 78.37 -27.67
CA PRO A 357 21.88 79.46 -27.34
C PRO A 357 21.09 80.66 -26.80
N ILE A 358 21.45 81.11 -25.60
CA ILE A 358 21.01 82.40 -25.05
C ILE A 358 21.66 83.50 -25.90
N ARG A 359 20.85 84.22 -26.67
CA ARG A 359 21.20 85.51 -27.27
C ARG A 359 21.52 86.51 -26.16
N THR A 360 22.77 86.93 -26.06
CA THR A 360 23.13 88.18 -25.39
C THR A 360 22.82 89.35 -26.32
N THR A 361 21.77 90.11 -26.03
CA THR A 361 21.63 91.50 -26.48
C THR A 361 22.23 92.43 -25.42
N PRO A 362 22.91 93.52 -25.82
CA PRO A 362 23.62 94.39 -24.90
C PRO A 362 22.66 95.34 -24.18
N LEU A 363 22.93 95.61 -22.90
CA LEU A 363 22.48 96.83 -22.22
C LEU A 363 23.71 97.57 -21.66
N PRO A 364 23.74 98.91 -21.74
CA PRO A 364 24.91 99.70 -21.42
C PRO A 364 25.00 100.03 -19.93
N GLY A 365 26.23 100.23 -19.47
CA GLY A 365 26.51 101.26 -18.47
C GLY A 365 27.00 100.78 -17.10
N LEU A 366 28.24 101.19 -16.81
CA LEU A 366 28.81 101.55 -15.49
C LEU A 366 28.96 100.39 -14.49
N SER A 367 30.03 100.25 -13.70
CA SER A 367 31.26 100.99 -13.44
C SER A 367 32.02 100.12 -12.42
N ARG A 368 33.35 99.99 -12.56
CA ARG A 368 34.40 99.83 -11.51
C ARG A 368 34.12 98.81 -10.37
N SER A 369 35.02 97.94 -9.93
CA SER A 369 36.44 98.09 -9.64
C SER A 369 36.90 96.75 -9.04
N SER A 370 38.20 96.43 -9.14
CA SER A 370 39.06 95.80 -8.13
C SER A 370 38.49 94.77 -7.14
N ALA A 371 39.15 93.67 -6.77
CA ALA A 371 40.48 93.13 -7.06
C ALA A 371 40.61 91.82 -6.24
N ILE A 372 41.61 90.99 -6.58
CA ILE A 372 42.39 90.11 -5.67
C ILE A 372 41.60 88.96 -5.01
N LYS A 373 41.97 87.68 -5.11
CA LYS A 373 43.18 86.98 -5.52
C LYS A 373 42.78 85.57 -5.95
#